data_AF-A0A839ZEI7-F1
#
_entry.id   AF-A0A839ZEI7-F1
#
_cell.length_a   1.000
_cell.length_b   1.000
_cell.length_c   1.000
_cell.angle_alpha   90.00
_cell.angle_beta   90.00
_cell.angle_gamma   90.00
#
_symmetry.space_group_name_H-M   'P 1'
#
loop_
_entity.id
_entity.type
_entity.pdbx_description
1 polymer ?
#
loop_
_entity_poly.entity_id
_entity_poly.type
_entity_poly.pdbx_seq_one_letter_code
_entity_poly.pdbx_strand_id
1 'polypeptide(L)'
;MTKINAGNERLKREYIHYLKEAKGKSEASLDMVRKALLRFETSTGWRDFKTFRPEQAKAFKQRLAETEGVRSGEPLSAATQTATLTAVKEFFLWLAWRPGFKSKLHMADIDYLNPSRKDAAKAKAAKLREYPSLEQIRAALAVLPAETAIERRNRALLAFAILTGMRDRAMASLSLRDLDLTKSPPLVRQDPNRVETKFAKAINTYFFPLGDDLAAVVTDWVRELREEHLFGPTDPLFPRTRIGQGADLAFAPQGIERAHWTDASPIRTIFKQAFTRAGLPYFPPHSFRHTLGHLAQTMCRTPEELRAWSQNLGHENIATTLTSYGRIDPHRQGEVIGAMAVESPPTEALTRDMVALLVRHGRWPGG
;
A
#
# COMPACT_ATOMS: atom_id res chain seq x y z
N MET A 1 37.61 4.98 -12.73
CA MET A 1 36.33 4.45 -13.27
C MET A 1 36.18 3.01 -12.85
N THR A 2 35.17 2.68 -12.04
CA THR A 2 34.87 1.30 -11.65
C THR A 2 34.42 0.52 -12.90
N LYS A 3 35.16 -0.51 -13.28
CA LYS A 3 34.89 -1.29 -14.50
C LYS A 3 33.70 -2.22 -14.26
N ILE A 4 32.52 -1.85 -14.77
CA ILE A 4 31.32 -2.69 -14.74
C ILE A 4 31.60 -4.00 -15.49
N ASN A 5 31.20 -5.14 -14.92
CA ASN A 5 31.37 -6.44 -15.55
C ASN A 5 30.28 -6.70 -16.60
N ALA A 6 30.65 -6.68 -17.88
CA ALA A 6 29.72 -6.89 -18.98
C ALA A 6 29.02 -8.27 -18.94
N GLY A 7 29.68 -9.30 -18.41
CA GLY A 7 29.09 -10.63 -18.22
C GLY A 7 27.97 -10.61 -17.19
N ASN A 8 28.17 -9.92 -16.07
CA ASN A 8 27.14 -9.75 -15.04
C ASN A 8 25.92 -8.99 -15.59
N GLU A 9 26.12 -7.95 -16.39
CA GLU A 9 25.01 -7.18 -16.99
C GLU A 9 24.13 -8.05 -17.89
N ARG A 10 24.73 -8.95 -18.67
CA ARG A 10 23.98 -9.91 -19.51
C ARG A 10 23.13 -10.85 -18.65
N LEU A 11 23.71 -11.41 -17.57
CA LEU A 11 23.01 -12.30 -16.65
C LEU A 11 21.86 -11.60 -15.92
N LYS A 12 22.07 -10.36 -15.46
CA LYS A 12 20.99 -9.56 -14.86
C LYS A 12 19.87 -9.31 -15.86
N ARG A 13 20.18 -8.96 -17.11
CA ARG A 13 19.16 -8.75 -18.16
C ARG A 13 18.35 -10.02 -18.40
N GLU A 14 19.01 -11.17 -18.54
CA GLU A 14 18.37 -12.48 -18.68
C GLU A 14 17.46 -12.80 -17.48
N TYR A 15 17.95 -12.59 -16.26
CA TYR A 15 17.18 -12.86 -15.05
C TYR A 15 15.95 -11.96 -14.93
N ILE A 16 16.10 -10.65 -15.19
CA ILE A 16 14.97 -9.73 -15.14
C ILE A 16 13.94 -10.08 -16.23
N HIS A 17 14.38 -10.47 -17.42
CA HIS A 17 13.47 -10.95 -18.47
C HIS A 17 12.75 -12.23 -18.04
N TYR A 18 13.46 -13.20 -17.41
CA TYR A 18 12.85 -14.39 -16.83
C TYR A 18 11.80 -14.05 -15.75
N LEU A 19 12.11 -13.12 -14.85
CA LEU A 19 11.16 -12.70 -13.82
C LEU A 19 9.92 -12.02 -14.41
N LYS A 20 10.10 -11.24 -15.48
CA LYS A 20 9.01 -10.56 -16.18
C LYS A 20 8.12 -11.58 -16.90
N GLU A 21 8.68 -12.32 -17.85
CA GLU A 21 7.92 -13.16 -18.78
C GLU A 21 7.51 -14.50 -18.16
N ALA A 22 8.40 -15.15 -17.42
CA ALA A 22 8.14 -16.49 -16.89
C ALA A 22 7.56 -16.49 -15.47
N LYS A 23 7.82 -15.45 -14.65
CA LYS A 23 7.27 -15.32 -13.29
C LYS A 23 6.16 -14.26 -13.17
N GLY A 24 5.82 -13.56 -14.26
CA GLY A 24 4.75 -12.57 -14.29
C GLY A 24 4.93 -11.43 -13.28
N LYS A 25 6.17 -11.09 -12.92
CA LYS A 25 6.44 -10.03 -11.92
C LYS A 25 6.18 -8.65 -12.53
N SER A 26 5.53 -7.78 -11.74
CA SER A 26 5.33 -6.37 -12.11
C SER A 26 6.66 -5.61 -12.24
N GLU A 27 6.69 -4.56 -13.07
CA GLU A 27 7.87 -3.68 -13.21
C GLU A 27 8.39 -3.15 -11.86
N ALA A 28 7.49 -2.74 -10.95
CA ALA A 28 7.87 -2.29 -9.62
C ALA A 28 8.60 -3.38 -8.80
N SER A 29 8.25 -4.65 -8.98
CA SER A 29 8.99 -5.77 -8.38
C SER A 29 10.35 -5.98 -9.04
N LEU A 30 10.44 -5.82 -10.36
CA LEU A 30 11.70 -5.92 -11.10
C LEU A 30 12.67 -4.82 -10.69
N ASP A 31 12.21 -3.59 -10.49
CA ASP A 31 13.04 -2.48 -10.02
C ASP A 31 13.62 -2.74 -8.63
N MET A 32 12.85 -3.36 -7.73
CA MET A 32 13.35 -3.78 -6.42
C MET A 32 14.46 -4.84 -6.54
N VAL A 33 14.32 -5.80 -7.45
CA VAL A 33 15.35 -6.80 -7.74
C VAL A 33 16.60 -6.13 -8.34
N ARG A 34 16.44 -5.25 -9.34
CA ARG A 34 17.56 -4.49 -9.93
C ARG A 34 18.33 -3.72 -8.87
N LYS A 35 17.63 -3.02 -7.97
CA LYS A 35 18.24 -2.27 -6.87
C LYS A 35 18.99 -3.18 -5.89
N ALA A 36 18.45 -4.37 -5.60
CA ALA A 36 19.11 -5.34 -4.73
C ALA A 36 20.41 -5.89 -5.36
N LEU A 37 20.37 -6.25 -6.64
CA LEU A 37 21.53 -6.74 -7.39
C LEU A 37 22.61 -5.67 -7.54
N LEU A 38 22.21 -4.43 -7.84
CA LEU A 38 23.14 -3.29 -7.90
C LEU A 38 23.86 -3.07 -6.57
N ARG A 39 23.15 -3.14 -5.43
CA ARG A 39 23.76 -3.06 -4.10
C ARG A 39 24.79 -4.18 -3.89
N PHE A 40 24.45 -5.40 -4.28
CA PHE A 40 25.37 -6.54 -4.14
C PHE A 40 26.64 -6.33 -4.96
N GLU A 41 26.53 -5.99 -6.25
CA GLU A 41 27.69 -5.76 -7.12
C GLU A 41 28.57 -4.60 -6.65
N THR A 42 27.95 -3.51 -6.21
CA THR A 42 28.69 -2.37 -5.65
C THR A 42 29.52 -2.84 -4.45
N SER A 43 28.95 -3.70 -3.59
CA SER A 43 29.63 -4.21 -2.41
C SER A 43 30.80 -5.16 -2.74
N THR A 44 30.74 -5.87 -3.87
CA THR A 44 31.81 -6.80 -4.29
C THR A 44 32.84 -6.13 -5.19
N GLY A 45 32.65 -4.84 -5.54
CA GLY A 45 33.49 -4.14 -6.50
C GLY A 45 33.32 -4.69 -7.92
N TRP A 46 32.11 -5.09 -8.29
CA TRP A 46 31.74 -5.57 -9.63
C TRP A 46 32.47 -6.86 -10.07
N ARG A 47 32.83 -7.71 -9.10
CA ARG A 47 33.39 -9.04 -9.38
C ARG A 47 32.40 -9.90 -10.17
N ASP A 48 32.94 -10.80 -10.99
CA ASP A 48 32.13 -11.78 -11.73
C ASP A 48 31.31 -12.65 -10.76
N PHE A 49 30.02 -12.83 -11.03
CA PHE A 49 29.14 -13.66 -10.22
C PHE A 49 29.61 -15.12 -10.09
N LYS A 50 30.41 -15.64 -11.03
CA LYS A 50 31.05 -16.96 -10.93
C LYS A 50 32.01 -17.09 -9.75
N THR A 51 32.48 -15.97 -9.21
CA THR A 51 33.42 -15.93 -8.08
C THR A 51 32.73 -15.82 -6.72
N PHE A 52 31.40 -15.98 -6.69
CA PHE A 52 30.63 -15.96 -5.45
C PHE A 52 31.18 -16.95 -4.43
N ARG A 53 31.32 -16.49 -3.18
CA ARG A 53 31.77 -17.28 -2.03
C ARG A 53 31.02 -16.83 -0.78
N PRO A 54 30.91 -17.69 0.26
CA PRO A 54 30.27 -17.36 1.52
C PRO A 54 30.74 -16.04 2.14
N GLU A 55 32.04 -15.73 2.06
CA GLU A 55 32.61 -14.50 2.62
C GLU A 55 32.06 -13.23 1.95
N GLN A 56 31.74 -13.28 0.65
CA GLN A 56 31.11 -12.15 -0.03
C GLN A 56 29.68 -11.92 0.50
N ALA A 57 28.93 -13.00 0.77
CA ALA A 57 27.59 -12.91 1.34
C ALA A 57 27.62 -12.38 2.78
N LYS A 58 28.56 -12.85 3.62
CA LYS A 58 28.76 -12.36 4.99
C LYS A 58 29.12 -10.87 5.01
N ALA A 59 30.10 -10.46 4.21
CA ALA A 59 30.51 -9.06 4.10
C ALA A 59 29.39 -8.17 3.51
N PHE A 60 28.60 -8.69 2.57
CA PHE A 60 27.43 -7.97 2.06
C PHE A 60 26.38 -7.74 3.14
N LYS A 61 26.08 -8.75 3.97
CA LYS A 61 25.14 -8.62 5.09
C LYS A 61 25.57 -7.57 6.10
N GLN A 62 26.85 -7.57 6.49
CA GLN A 62 27.40 -6.59 7.43
C GLN A 62 27.24 -5.17 6.88
N ARG A 63 27.72 -4.92 5.66
CA ARG A 63 27.57 -3.61 5.01
C ARG A 63 26.12 -3.19 4.81
N LEU A 64 25.23 -4.13 4.50
CA LEU A 64 23.81 -3.83 4.32
C LEU A 64 23.16 -3.36 5.64
N ALA A 65 23.62 -3.86 6.79
CA ALA A 65 23.16 -3.43 8.10
C ALA A 65 23.63 -2.01 8.46
N GLU A 66 24.82 -1.63 7.98
CA GLU A 66 25.42 -0.28 8.15
C GLU A 66 24.93 0.72 7.09
N THR A 67 24.29 0.24 6.02
CA THR A 67 23.86 1.12 4.93
C THR A 67 22.69 1.98 5.37
N GLU A 68 22.79 3.28 5.13
CA GLU A 68 21.70 4.23 5.37
C GLU A 68 20.69 4.26 4.23
N GLY A 69 19.43 4.53 4.57
CA GLY A 69 18.37 4.78 3.61
C GLY A 69 18.48 6.19 3.03
N VAL A 70 18.61 6.30 1.71
CA VAL A 70 18.75 7.57 0.97
C VAL A 70 17.72 8.64 1.37
N ARG A 71 16.50 8.23 1.75
CA ARG A 71 15.41 9.15 2.12
C ARG A 71 15.33 9.45 3.62
N SER A 72 15.77 8.53 4.48
CA SER A 72 15.64 8.65 5.92
C SER A 72 16.92 9.10 6.61
N GLY A 73 18.10 8.90 6.00
CA GLY A 73 19.39 9.02 6.68
C GLY A 73 19.64 7.93 7.73
N GLU A 74 18.60 7.24 8.18
CA GLU A 74 18.71 6.12 9.12
C GLU A 74 19.17 4.81 8.46
N PRO A 75 19.77 3.88 9.23
CA PRO A 75 20.06 2.53 8.78
C PRO A 75 18.86 1.83 8.14
N LEU A 76 19.11 1.01 7.11
CA LEU A 76 18.05 0.27 6.42
C LEU A 76 17.23 -0.57 7.42
N SER A 77 15.90 -0.52 7.29
CA SER A 77 15.02 -1.34 8.13
C SER A 77 15.28 -2.84 7.94
N ALA A 78 15.06 -3.65 8.98
CA ALA A 78 15.21 -5.11 8.91
C ALA A 78 14.39 -5.75 7.77
N ALA A 79 13.22 -5.18 7.45
CA ALA A 79 12.39 -5.62 6.33
C ALA A 79 13.05 -5.32 4.98
N THR A 80 13.64 -4.14 4.81
CA THR A 80 14.39 -3.78 3.59
C THR A 80 15.64 -4.62 3.42
N GLN A 81 16.37 -4.85 4.52
CA GLN A 81 17.54 -5.74 4.51
C GLN A 81 17.15 -7.15 4.09
N THR A 82 16.11 -7.72 4.72
CA THR A 82 15.59 -9.05 4.41
C THR A 82 15.15 -9.16 2.95
N ALA A 83 14.37 -8.20 2.44
CA ALA A 83 13.92 -8.20 1.05
C ALA A 83 15.08 -8.13 0.06
N THR A 84 16.11 -7.32 0.36
CA THR A 84 17.32 -7.20 -0.46
C THR A 84 18.08 -8.52 -0.49
N LEU A 85 18.29 -9.13 0.67
CA LEU A 85 18.98 -10.42 0.79
C LEU A 85 18.24 -11.54 0.07
N THR A 86 16.91 -11.61 0.23
CA THR A 86 16.07 -12.58 -0.47
C THR A 86 16.16 -12.42 -1.98
N ALA A 87 16.09 -11.19 -2.51
CA ALA A 87 16.21 -10.94 -3.95
C ALA A 87 17.58 -11.38 -4.52
N VAL A 88 18.67 -11.09 -3.79
CA VAL A 88 20.01 -11.53 -4.18
C VAL A 88 20.13 -13.05 -4.09
N LYS A 89 19.59 -13.67 -3.05
CA LYS A 89 19.56 -15.13 -2.89
C LYS A 89 18.82 -15.79 -4.04
N GLU A 90 17.62 -15.33 -4.37
CA GLU A 90 16.80 -15.88 -5.46
C GLU A 90 17.51 -15.77 -6.82
N PHE A 91 18.24 -14.70 -7.05
CA PHE A 91 19.07 -14.55 -8.24
C PHE A 91 20.19 -15.60 -8.31
N PHE A 92 20.97 -15.78 -7.23
CA PHE A 92 22.05 -16.78 -7.21
C PHE A 92 21.52 -18.21 -7.28
N LEU A 93 20.37 -18.49 -6.67
CA LEU A 93 19.69 -19.77 -6.82
C LEU A 93 19.34 -20.01 -8.29
N TRP A 94 18.70 -19.05 -8.98
CA TRP A 94 18.43 -19.14 -10.41
C TRP A 94 19.72 -19.34 -11.23
N LEU A 95 20.77 -18.57 -10.91
CA LEU A 95 22.04 -18.59 -11.64
C LEU A 95 22.74 -19.94 -11.54
N ALA A 96 22.68 -20.61 -10.38
CA ALA A 96 23.31 -21.91 -10.18
C ALA A 96 22.75 -23.02 -11.07
N TRP A 97 21.52 -22.88 -11.58
CA TRP A 97 20.93 -23.80 -12.54
C TRP A 97 21.30 -23.49 -14.00
N ARG A 98 22.04 -22.41 -14.26
CA ARG A 98 22.46 -22.03 -15.63
C ARG A 98 23.70 -22.82 -16.08
N PRO A 99 23.81 -23.15 -17.37
CA PRO A 99 25.01 -23.74 -17.94
C PRO A 99 26.26 -22.92 -17.60
N GLY A 100 27.33 -23.57 -17.16
CA GLY A 100 28.59 -22.92 -16.75
C GLY A 100 28.65 -22.40 -15.31
N PHE A 101 27.55 -22.49 -14.53
CA PHE A 101 27.51 -22.03 -13.13
C PHE A 101 27.31 -23.17 -12.12
N LYS A 102 26.75 -24.30 -12.52
CA LYS A 102 26.48 -25.46 -11.63
C LYS A 102 27.71 -25.97 -10.87
N SER A 103 28.90 -25.91 -11.48
CA SER A 103 30.17 -26.32 -10.85
C SER A 103 30.87 -25.20 -10.08
N LYS A 104 30.35 -23.98 -10.12
CA LYS A 104 30.95 -22.78 -9.52
C LYS A 104 30.12 -22.22 -8.36
N LEU A 105 28.82 -22.49 -8.34
CA LEU A 105 27.88 -22.01 -7.33
C LEU A 105 27.26 -23.18 -6.57
N HIS A 106 27.60 -23.30 -5.29
CA HIS A 106 27.03 -24.33 -4.41
C HIS A 106 25.86 -23.77 -3.61
N MET A 107 24.78 -24.56 -3.47
CA MET A 107 23.58 -24.15 -2.74
C MET A 107 23.87 -23.74 -1.29
N ALA A 108 24.74 -24.50 -0.62
CA ALA A 108 25.15 -24.22 0.75
C ALA A 108 25.84 -22.85 0.90
N ASP A 109 26.57 -22.39 -0.13
CA ASP A 109 27.21 -21.07 -0.10
C ASP A 109 26.17 -19.96 -0.26
N ILE A 110 25.15 -20.19 -1.07
CA ILE A 110 24.06 -19.23 -1.32
C ILE A 110 23.21 -19.03 -0.06
N ASP A 111 23.09 -20.05 0.80
CA ASP A 111 22.39 -19.95 2.08
C ASP A 111 23.00 -18.95 3.07
N TYR A 112 24.26 -18.52 2.87
CA TYR A 112 24.83 -17.43 3.66
C TYR A 112 24.14 -16.07 3.44
N LEU A 113 23.36 -15.93 2.36
CA LEU A 113 22.49 -14.78 2.13
C LEU A 113 21.20 -14.82 2.98
N ASN A 114 20.93 -15.90 3.71
CA ASN A 114 19.75 -15.92 4.59
C ASN A 114 19.82 -14.80 5.64
N PRO A 115 18.73 -14.03 5.85
CA PRO A 115 18.67 -13.09 6.97
C PRO A 115 18.79 -13.85 8.30
N SER A 116 19.31 -13.20 9.35
CA SER A 116 19.33 -13.83 10.66
C SER A 116 17.89 -14.08 11.14
N ARG A 117 17.65 -15.11 11.96
CA ARG A 117 16.32 -15.36 12.54
C ARG A 117 15.81 -14.14 13.30
N LYS A 118 16.71 -13.42 14.00
CA LYS A 118 16.42 -12.17 14.72
C LYS A 118 15.97 -11.06 13.77
N ASP A 119 16.67 -10.86 12.65
CA ASP A 119 16.32 -9.82 11.68
C ASP A 119 15.04 -10.17 10.91
N ALA A 120 14.85 -11.44 10.57
CA ALA A 120 13.61 -11.93 9.98
C ALA A 120 12.42 -11.74 10.95
N ALA A 121 12.60 -11.99 12.25
CA ALA A 121 11.59 -11.72 13.26
C ALA A 121 11.31 -10.22 13.41
N LYS A 122 12.35 -9.38 13.49
CA LYS A 122 12.22 -7.92 13.51
C LYS A 122 11.54 -7.36 12.26
N ALA A 123 11.82 -7.93 11.09
CA ALA A 123 11.19 -7.56 9.83
C ALA A 123 9.69 -7.88 9.81
N LYS A 124 9.29 -8.97 10.47
CA LYS A 124 7.89 -9.40 10.61
C LYS A 124 7.17 -8.72 11.77
N ALA A 125 7.90 -8.14 12.73
CA ALA A 125 7.31 -7.47 13.87
C ALA A 125 6.42 -6.30 13.40
N ALA A 126 5.15 -6.34 13.77
CA ALA A 126 4.22 -5.28 13.46
C ALA A 126 4.64 -3.99 14.19
N LYS A 127 4.94 -2.93 13.44
CA LYS A 127 5.14 -1.59 13.99
C LYS A 127 3.78 -0.99 14.33
N LEU A 128 3.64 -0.42 15.53
CA LEU A 128 2.57 0.55 15.80
C LEU A 128 2.79 1.70 14.81
N ARG A 129 1.87 1.83 13.85
CA ARG A 129 1.90 2.92 12.88
C ARG A 129 1.00 4.01 13.41
N GLU A 130 1.46 5.24 13.36
CA GLU A 130 0.59 6.39 13.57
C GLU A 130 -0.39 6.49 12.39
N TYR A 131 -1.66 6.71 12.70
CA TYR A 131 -2.73 6.96 11.76
C TYR A 131 -3.64 8.05 12.33
N PRO A 132 -4.32 8.83 11.48
CA PRO A 132 -5.13 9.92 11.98
C PRO A 132 -6.44 9.40 12.58
N SER A 133 -6.93 10.07 13.61
CA SER A 133 -8.31 9.89 14.09
C SER A 133 -9.31 10.41 13.07
N LEU A 134 -10.59 10.03 13.18
CA LEU A 134 -11.63 10.56 12.28
C LEU A 134 -11.78 12.08 12.44
N GLU A 135 -11.64 12.59 13.66
CA GLU A 135 -11.68 14.01 14.00
C GLU A 135 -10.50 14.76 13.35
N GLN A 136 -9.30 14.18 13.36
CA GLN A 136 -8.14 14.76 12.68
C GLN A 136 -8.35 14.81 11.15
N ILE A 137 -8.98 13.79 10.57
CA ILE A 137 -9.35 13.79 9.13
C ILE A 137 -10.36 14.91 8.85
N ARG A 138 -11.39 15.07 9.68
CA ARG A 138 -12.38 16.15 9.56
C ARG A 138 -11.73 17.52 9.70
N ALA A 139 -10.82 17.70 10.66
CA ALA A 139 -10.07 18.94 10.83
C ALA A 139 -9.22 19.27 9.59
N ALA A 140 -8.53 18.26 9.03
CA ALA A 140 -7.77 18.41 7.79
C ALA A 140 -8.65 18.77 6.58
N LEU A 141 -9.85 18.19 6.51
CA LEU A 141 -10.84 18.56 5.48
C LEU A 141 -11.32 20.01 5.67
N ALA A 142 -11.63 20.42 6.90
CA ALA A 142 -12.21 21.73 7.19
C ALA A 142 -11.31 22.90 6.77
N VAL A 143 -9.99 22.79 6.96
CA VAL A 143 -9.01 23.85 6.65
C VAL A 143 -8.60 23.92 5.17
N LEU A 144 -9.01 22.96 4.34
CA LEU A 144 -8.74 23.01 2.91
C LEU A 144 -9.60 24.11 2.26
N PRO A 145 -9.03 24.93 1.36
CA PRO A 145 -9.80 25.94 0.64
C PRO A 145 -10.83 25.29 -0.29
N ALA A 146 -11.80 26.06 -0.78
CA ALA A 146 -12.90 25.57 -1.61
C ALA A 146 -13.29 26.52 -2.76
N GLU A 147 -12.46 27.53 -3.05
CA GLU A 147 -12.79 28.60 -4.00
C GLU A 147 -12.74 28.13 -5.45
N THR A 148 -11.75 27.29 -5.77
CA THR A 148 -11.55 26.76 -7.13
C THR A 148 -12.00 25.31 -7.27
N ALA A 149 -12.30 24.89 -8.49
CA ALA A 149 -12.63 23.48 -8.79
C ALA A 149 -11.51 22.51 -8.36
N ILE A 150 -10.24 22.93 -8.46
CA ILE A 150 -9.08 22.16 -7.98
C ILE A 150 -9.16 21.92 -6.47
N GLU A 151 -9.53 22.94 -5.72
CA GLU A 151 -9.60 22.89 -4.26
C GLU A 151 -10.81 22.07 -3.78
N ARG A 152 -11.97 22.23 -4.40
CA ARG A 152 -13.15 21.38 -4.14
C ARG A 152 -12.90 19.91 -4.49
N ARG A 153 -12.24 19.63 -5.62
CA ARG A 153 -11.75 18.28 -5.95
C ARG A 153 -10.85 17.72 -4.85
N ASN A 154 -9.92 18.51 -4.33
CA ASN A 154 -8.98 18.07 -3.29
C ASN A 154 -9.71 17.71 -1.99
N ARG A 155 -10.72 18.51 -1.60
CA ARG A 155 -11.60 18.23 -0.46
C ARG A 155 -12.38 16.93 -0.67
N ALA A 156 -13.05 16.81 -1.82
CA ALA A 156 -13.81 15.62 -2.17
C ALA A 156 -12.95 14.35 -2.21
N LEU A 157 -11.70 14.43 -2.68
CA LEU A 157 -10.76 13.31 -2.68
C LEU A 157 -10.43 12.82 -1.26
N LEU A 158 -10.21 13.74 -0.32
CA LEU A 158 -9.91 13.39 1.07
C LEU A 158 -11.12 12.73 1.75
N ALA A 159 -12.31 13.30 1.57
CA ALA A 159 -13.57 12.73 2.06
C ALA A 159 -13.85 11.35 1.44
N PHE A 160 -13.70 11.22 0.13
CA PHE A 160 -13.87 9.97 -0.60
C PHE A 160 -12.93 8.87 -0.11
N ALA A 161 -11.67 9.22 0.18
CA ALA A 161 -10.68 8.27 0.65
C ALA A 161 -11.05 7.66 2.01
N ILE A 162 -11.61 8.44 2.96
CA ILE A 162 -12.02 7.90 4.26
C ILE A 162 -13.36 7.16 4.16
N LEU A 163 -14.29 7.63 3.31
CA LEU A 163 -15.57 6.97 3.08
C LEU A 163 -15.43 5.61 2.41
N THR A 164 -14.37 5.38 1.63
CA THR A 164 -14.22 4.13 0.85
C THR A 164 -13.04 3.29 1.31
N GLY A 165 -12.04 3.88 1.95
CA GLY A 165 -10.78 3.21 2.23
C GLY A 165 -10.06 2.73 0.97
N MET A 166 -10.33 3.28 -0.22
CA MET A 166 -9.72 2.84 -1.47
C MET A 166 -8.20 3.07 -1.52
N ARG A 167 -7.50 2.32 -2.38
CA ARG A 167 -6.07 2.55 -2.61
C ARG A 167 -5.89 3.78 -3.50
N ASP A 168 -4.84 4.55 -3.27
CA ASP A 168 -4.52 5.77 -4.00
C ASP A 168 -4.45 5.57 -5.52
N ARG A 169 -3.79 4.49 -5.99
CA ARG A 169 -3.80 4.06 -7.41
C ARG A 169 -5.21 3.87 -7.98
N ALA A 170 -6.08 3.17 -7.25
CA ALA A 170 -7.45 2.93 -7.70
C ALA A 170 -8.24 4.25 -7.76
N MET A 171 -8.07 5.13 -6.78
CA MET A 171 -8.70 6.46 -6.77
C MET A 171 -8.26 7.32 -7.97
N ALA A 172 -6.99 7.24 -8.38
CA ALA A 172 -6.45 8.01 -9.51
C ALA A 172 -7.09 7.64 -10.86
N SER A 173 -7.56 6.40 -11.01
CA SER A 173 -8.13 5.85 -12.25
C SER A 173 -9.67 5.78 -12.26
N LEU A 174 -10.36 6.23 -11.22
CA LEU A 174 -11.83 6.14 -11.17
C LEU A 174 -12.51 7.11 -12.15
N SER A 175 -13.54 6.63 -12.84
CA SER A 175 -14.45 7.45 -13.65
C SER A 175 -15.79 7.67 -12.94
N LEU A 176 -16.57 8.66 -13.38
CA LEU A 176 -17.89 8.97 -12.82
C LEU A 176 -18.87 7.78 -12.86
N ARG A 177 -18.79 6.91 -13.88
CA ARG A 177 -19.62 5.69 -13.99
C ARG A 177 -19.38 4.66 -12.89
N ASP A 178 -18.20 4.69 -12.28
CA ASP A 178 -17.81 3.69 -11.30
C ASP A 178 -18.43 3.99 -9.93
N LEU A 179 -18.97 5.21 -9.71
CA LEU A 179 -19.69 5.62 -8.51
C LEU A 179 -21.20 5.70 -8.75
N ASP A 180 -21.93 4.90 -7.99
CA ASP A 180 -23.39 4.80 -8.00
C ASP A 180 -23.98 5.41 -6.72
N LEU A 181 -24.40 6.67 -6.85
CA LEU A 181 -25.06 7.43 -5.78
C LEU A 181 -26.54 7.06 -5.59
N THR A 182 -27.12 6.20 -6.45
CA THR A 182 -28.52 5.77 -6.29
C THR A 182 -28.69 4.67 -5.23
N LYS A 183 -27.57 4.05 -4.82
CA LYS A 183 -27.53 3.07 -3.73
C LYS A 183 -27.46 3.78 -2.38
N SER A 184 -28.05 3.15 -1.37
CA SER A 184 -27.96 3.58 0.03
C SER A 184 -27.41 2.42 0.87
N PRO A 185 -26.14 2.49 1.33
CA PRO A 185 -25.14 3.54 1.08
C PRO A 185 -24.64 3.57 -0.39
N PRO A 186 -24.04 4.69 -0.86
CA PRO A 186 -23.44 4.77 -2.19
C PRO A 186 -22.41 3.67 -2.47
N LEU A 187 -22.35 3.21 -3.72
CA LEU A 187 -21.50 2.10 -4.15
C LEU A 187 -20.44 2.54 -5.16
N VAL A 188 -19.19 2.18 -4.93
CA VAL A 188 -18.08 2.28 -5.87
C VAL A 188 -17.72 0.90 -6.41
N ARG A 189 -17.75 0.74 -7.74
CA ARG A 189 -17.37 -0.50 -8.44
C ARG A 189 -15.94 -0.37 -8.96
N GLN A 190 -15.00 -1.07 -8.33
CA GLN A 190 -13.61 -1.11 -8.76
C GLN A 190 -13.41 -2.25 -9.77
N ASP A 191 -13.79 -2.01 -11.03
CA ASP A 191 -13.58 -2.98 -12.12
C ASP A 191 -12.11 -2.97 -12.57
N PRO A 192 -11.37 -4.08 -12.46
CA PRO A 192 -9.94 -4.11 -12.76
C PRO A 192 -9.60 -3.88 -14.23
N ASN A 193 -10.57 -3.96 -15.15
CA ASN A 193 -10.35 -3.63 -16.56
C ASN A 193 -10.27 -2.11 -16.80
N ARG A 194 -10.65 -1.29 -15.80
CA ARG A 194 -10.76 0.16 -15.94
C ARG A 194 -10.11 0.92 -14.78
N VAL A 195 -10.12 0.33 -13.60
CA VAL A 195 -9.59 0.88 -12.35
C VAL A 195 -8.30 0.13 -12.00
N GLU A 196 -7.24 0.86 -11.67
CA GLU A 196 -5.93 0.32 -11.28
C GLU A 196 -5.97 -0.29 -9.87
N THR A 197 -6.69 -1.40 -9.73
CA THR A 197 -6.79 -2.13 -8.46
C THR A 197 -5.54 -2.98 -8.21
N LYS A 198 -5.19 -3.13 -6.93
CA LYS A 198 -4.06 -3.97 -6.54
C LYS A 198 -4.39 -5.43 -6.86
N PHE A 199 -3.52 -6.08 -7.63
CA PHE A 199 -3.67 -7.46 -8.12
C PHE A 199 -4.87 -7.68 -9.06
N ALA A 200 -5.33 -6.63 -9.75
CA ALA A 200 -6.46 -6.72 -10.69
C ALA A 200 -7.72 -7.34 -10.05
N LYS A 201 -7.97 -7.05 -8.76
CA LYS A 201 -9.15 -7.52 -8.05
C LYS A 201 -10.36 -6.66 -8.37
N ALA A 202 -11.49 -7.30 -8.64
CA ALA A 202 -12.79 -6.65 -8.63
C ALA A 202 -13.23 -6.44 -7.18
N ILE A 203 -13.58 -5.20 -6.83
CA ILE A 203 -14.00 -4.84 -5.47
C ILE A 203 -15.24 -3.95 -5.56
N ASN A 204 -16.30 -4.33 -4.86
CA ASN A 204 -17.43 -3.46 -4.60
C ASN A 204 -17.21 -2.80 -3.24
N THR A 205 -17.14 -1.47 -3.23
CA THR A 205 -16.92 -0.68 -2.02
C THR A 205 -18.09 0.25 -1.79
N TYR A 206 -18.87 -0.04 -0.76
CA TYR A 206 -19.88 0.86 -0.25
C TYR A 206 -19.25 1.96 0.62
N PHE A 207 -19.87 3.12 0.70
CA PHE A 207 -19.45 4.14 1.65
C PHE A 207 -19.61 3.62 3.09
N PHE A 208 -18.53 3.72 3.87
CA PHE A 208 -18.59 3.47 5.31
C PHE A 208 -19.53 4.49 5.98
N PRO A 209 -20.27 4.07 7.01
CA PRO A 209 -21.26 4.91 7.68
C PRO A 209 -20.57 5.92 8.63
N LEU A 210 -19.82 6.86 8.06
CA LEU A 210 -18.99 7.82 8.80
C LEU A 210 -19.59 9.23 8.87
N GLY A 211 -20.86 9.40 8.51
CA GLY A 211 -21.57 10.68 8.61
C GLY A 211 -21.86 11.33 7.26
N ASP A 212 -23.04 11.96 7.20
CA ASP A 212 -23.58 12.58 5.98
C ASP A 212 -22.78 13.80 5.53
N ASP A 213 -22.08 14.46 6.45
CA ASP A 213 -21.26 15.63 6.14
C ASP A 213 -20.08 15.28 5.21
N LEU A 214 -19.45 14.11 5.39
CA LEU A 214 -18.41 13.63 4.48
C LEU A 214 -19.00 13.19 3.14
N ALA A 215 -20.14 12.52 3.17
CA ALA A 215 -20.83 12.05 1.97
C ALA A 215 -21.26 13.25 1.09
N ALA A 216 -21.77 14.31 1.73
CA ALA A 216 -22.17 15.56 1.09
C ALA A 216 -21.02 16.18 0.27
N VAL A 217 -19.80 16.25 0.83
CA VAL A 217 -18.64 16.80 0.09
C VAL A 217 -18.38 16.04 -1.22
N VAL A 218 -18.56 14.72 -1.22
CA VAL A 218 -18.37 13.90 -2.42
C VAL A 218 -19.54 14.06 -3.38
N THR A 219 -20.79 14.04 -2.89
CA THR A 219 -21.96 14.18 -3.75
C THR A 219 -22.04 15.55 -4.41
N ASP A 220 -21.64 16.61 -3.71
CA ASP A 220 -21.56 17.97 -4.24
C ASP A 220 -20.53 18.08 -5.35
N TRP A 221 -19.37 17.46 -5.16
CA TRP A 221 -18.33 17.38 -6.18
C TRP A 221 -18.79 16.62 -7.43
N VAL A 222 -19.47 15.49 -7.26
CA VAL A 222 -20.02 14.72 -8.39
C VAL A 222 -21.09 15.51 -9.14
N ARG A 223 -21.90 16.28 -8.41
CA ARG A 223 -22.91 17.18 -8.97
C ARG A 223 -22.25 18.28 -9.80
N GLU A 224 -21.26 18.99 -9.24
CA GLU A 224 -20.48 20.02 -9.94
C GLU A 224 -19.88 19.47 -11.24
N LEU A 225 -19.25 18.29 -11.19
CA LEU A 225 -18.68 17.66 -12.38
C LEU A 225 -19.73 17.42 -13.48
N ARG A 226 -20.92 16.94 -13.11
CA ARG A 226 -21.98 16.59 -14.07
C ARG A 226 -22.73 17.81 -14.60
N GLU A 227 -23.05 18.77 -13.74
CA GLU A 227 -23.95 19.88 -14.04
C GLU A 227 -23.21 21.13 -14.53
N GLU A 228 -22.07 21.45 -13.92
CA GLU A 228 -21.30 22.66 -14.27
C GLU A 228 -20.21 22.36 -15.30
N HIS A 229 -19.42 21.30 -15.08
CA HIS A 229 -18.33 20.96 -15.99
C HIS A 229 -18.75 20.04 -17.13
N LEU A 230 -19.98 19.51 -17.10
CA LEU A 230 -20.57 18.60 -18.11
C LEU A 230 -19.73 17.33 -18.35
N PHE A 231 -19.17 16.76 -17.29
CA PHE A 231 -18.40 15.52 -17.36
C PHE A 231 -19.32 14.32 -17.59
N GLY A 232 -18.94 13.47 -18.54
CA GLY A 232 -19.65 12.27 -18.92
C GLY A 232 -19.27 11.05 -18.06
N PRO A 233 -19.93 9.90 -18.26
CA PRO A 233 -19.71 8.70 -17.45
C PRO A 233 -18.28 8.16 -17.48
N THR A 234 -17.56 8.36 -18.58
CA THR A 234 -16.17 7.89 -18.75
C THR A 234 -15.14 8.89 -18.23
N ASP A 235 -15.53 10.13 -17.95
CA ASP A 235 -14.63 11.15 -17.44
C ASP A 235 -14.19 10.84 -16.00
N PRO A 236 -13.00 11.29 -15.60
CA PRO A 236 -12.44 11.01 -14.27
C PRO A 236 -13.30 11.58 -13.15
N LEU A 237 -13.50 10.80 -12.09
CA LEU A 237 -14.10 11.28 -10.83
C LEU A 237 -13.17 12.30 -10.14
N PHE A 238 -11.85 12.10 -10.26
CA PHE A 238 -10.83 13.03 -9.78
C PHE A 238 -9.93 13.46 -10.96
N PRO A 239 -10.34 14.48 -11.72
CA PRO A 239 -9.59 14.98 -12.87
C PRO A 239 -8.24 15.55 -12.48
N ARG A 240 -7.23 15.34 -13.33
CA ARG A 240 -5.92 15.98 -13.15
C ARG A 240 -6.02 17.49 -13.31
N THR A 241 -5.09 18.20 -12.70
CA THR A 241 -4.97 19.66 -12.86
C THR A 241 -4.50 19.97 -14.28
N ARG A 242 -5.22 20.85 -14.98
CA ARG A 242 -4.76 21.40 -16.25
C ARG A 242 -3.62 22.37 -15.97
N ILE A 243 -2.48 22.18 -16.61
CA ILE A 243 -1.33 23.09 -16.53
C ILE A 243 -1.22 23.83 -17.86
N GLY A 244 -1.11 25.16 -17.79
CA GLY A 244 -0.89 26.02 -18.95
C GLY A 244 0.10 27.13 -18.64
N GLN A 245 0.43 27.96 -19.63
CA GLN A 245 1.29 29.13 -19.42
C GLN A 245 0.51 30.27 -18.75
N GLY A 246 1.04 30.80 -17.66
CA GLY A 246 0.56 31.99 -16.97
C GLY A 246 0.98 33.28 -17.69
N ALA A 247 0.51 34.41 -17.17
CA ALA A 247 0.81 35.74 -17.72
C ALA A 247 2.32 36.09 -17.66
N ASP A 248 3.06 35.45 -16.75
CA ASP A 248 4.52 35.55 -16.59
C ASP A 248 5.30 34.52 -17.41
N LEU A 249 4.63 33.81 -18.32
CA LEU A 249 5.16 32.68 -19.11
C LEU A 249 5.58 31.46 -18.27
N ALA A 250 5.32 31.46 -16.95
CA ALA A 250 5.55 30.30 -16.10
C ALA A 250 4.39 29.30 -16.21
N PHE A 251 4.64 28.03 -15.88
CA PHE A 251 3.56 27.04 -15.84
C PHE A 251 2.69 27.25 -14.59
N ALA A 252 1.38 27.41 -14.80
CA ALA A 252 0.40 27.66 -13.75
C ALA A 252 -0.83 26.73 -13.88
N PRO A 253 -1.52 26.42 -12.77
CA PRO A 253 -2.77 25.69 -12.80
C PRO A 253 -3.88 26.51 -13.47
N GLN A 254 -4.58 25.91 -14.44
CA GLN A 254 -5.68 26.53 -15.20
C GLN A 254 -6.97 25.71 -15.10
N GLY A 255 -7.27 25.22 -13.89
CA GLY A 255 -8.47 24.41 -13.62
C GLY A 255 -8.24 22.90 -13.76
N ILE A 256 -9.30 22.19 -14.11
CA ILE A 256 -9.34 20.72 -14.21
C ILE A 256 -9.35 20.26 -15.67
N GLU A 257 -8.75 19.10 -15.93
CA GLU A 257 -8.68 18.47 -17.25
C GLU A 257 -9.43 17.13 -17.23
N ARG A 258 -10.14 16.78 -18.31
CA ARG A 258 -10.85 15.49 -18.49
C ARG A 258 -9.88 14.33 -18.74
N ALA A 259 -8.91 14.18 -17.85
CA ALA A 259 -7.90 13.13 -17.87
C ALA A 259 -7.60 12.66 -16.45
N HIS A 260 -7.39 11.35 -16.32
CA HIS A 260 -6.93 10.73 -15.08
C HIS A 260 -5.50 11.17 -14.75
N TRP A 261 -5.11 11.05 -13.47
CA TRP A 261 -3.69 11.07 -13.13
C TRP A 261 -3.00 9.78 -13.61
N THR A 262 -1.74 9.90 -14.04
CA THR A 262 -0.92 8.74 -14.46
C THR A 262 -0.39 7.92 -13.27
N ASP A 263 -0.37 8.53 -12.08
CA ASP A 263 0.05 7.88 -10.84
C ASP A 263 -0.62 8.54 -9.61
N ALA A 264 -0.34 8.01 -8.42
CA ALA A 264 -0.93 8.44 -7.16
C ALA A 264 -0.17 9.59 -6.45
N SER A 265 0.89 10.14 -7.04
CA SER A 265 1.71 11.21 -6.44
C SER A 265 0.93 12.50 -6.20
N PRO A 266 0.02 12.95 -7.11
CA PRO A 266 -0.83 14.10 -6.86
C PRO A 266 -1.73 13.89 -5.63
N ILE A 267 -2.31 12.70 -5.48
CA ILE A 267 -3.12 12.34 -4.30
C ILE A 267 -2.31 12.47 -3.00
N ARG A 268 -1.08 11.92 -2.98
CA ARG A 268 -0.20 12.02 -1.81
C ARG A 268 0.19 13.47 -1.50
N THR A 269 0.35 14.29 -2.53
CA THR A 269 0.64 15.73 -2.38
C THR A 269 -0.53 16.45 -1.75
N ILE A 270 -1.76 16.17 -2.20
CA ILE A 270 -3.00 16.71 -1.63
C ILE A 270 -3.15 16.32 -0.16
N PHE A 271 -2.94 15.05 0.18
CA PHE A 271 -2.96 14.58 1.57
C PHE A 271 -1.93 15.31 2.43
N LYS A 272 -0.69 15.43 1.94
CA LYS A 272 0.36 16.17 2.64
C LYS A 272 -0.06 17.62 2.90
N GLN A 273 -0.58 18.31 1.89
CA GLN A 273 -1.05 19.68 2.02
C GLN A 273 -2.20 19.82 3.03
N ALA A 274 -3.18 18.91 3.01
CA ALA A 274 -4.33 18.95 3.91
C ALA A 274 -3.89 18.84 5.39
N PHE A 275 -3.08 17.83 5.72
CA PHE A 275 -2.60 17.65 7.08
C PHE A 275 -1.63 18.76 7.52
N THR A 276 -0.73 19.20 6.64
CA THR A 276 0.17 20.32 6.95
C THR A 276 -0.60 21.61 7.22
N ARG A 277 -1.65 21.92 6.45
CA ARG A 277 -2.52 23.08 6.69
C ARG A 277 -3.26 23.01 8.02
N ALA A 278 -3.57 21.81 8.49
CA ALA A 278 -4.21 21.58 9.79
C ALA A 278 -3.23 21.60 10.97
N GLY A 279 -1.93 21.83 10.74
CA GLY A 279 -0.91 21.71 11.78
C GLY A 279 -0.68 20.27 12.25
N LEU A 280 -1.07 19.27 11.45
CA LEU A 280 -0.98 17.85 11.78
C LEU A 280 0.18 17.17 11.04
N PRO A 281 0.71 16.05 11.58
CA PRO A 281 1.67 15.21 10.86
C PRO A 281 1.13 14.72 9.52
N TYR A 282 2.01 14.48 8.56
CA TYR A 282 1.59 13.92 7.28
C TYR A 282 1.16 12.46 7.42
N PHE A 283 -0.13 12.22 7.18
CA PHE A 283 -0.69 10.88 7.07
C PHE A 283 -0.93 10.51 5.61
N PRO A 284 -0.29 9.43 5.08
CA PRO A 284 -0.47 9.01 3.69
C PRO A 284 -1.86 8.40 3.46
N PRO A 285 -2.37 8.33 2.22
CA PRO A 285 -3.70 7.77 1.93
C PRO A 285 -3.96 6.37 2.52
N HIS A 286 -2.93 5.52 2.55
CA HIS A 286 -3.04 4.17 3.13
C HIS A 286 -3.32 4.19 4.65
N SER A 287 -2.96 5.25 5.36
CA SER A 287 -3.23 5.40 6.81
C SER A 287 -4.72 5.44 7.12
N PHE A 288 -5.58 5.92 6.21
CA PHE A 288 -7.03 5.97 6.44
C PHE A 288 -7.64 4.58 6.55
N ARG A 289 -7.02 3.58 5.92
CA ARG A 289 -7.40 2.18 6.11
C ARG A 289 -7.09 1.67 7.51
N HIS A 290 -6.07 2.20 8.16
CA HIS A 290 -5.81 1.92 9.58
C HIS A 290 -6.88 2.56 10.46
N THR A 291 -7.27 3.81 10.18
CA THR A 291 -8.42 4.46 10.85
C THR A 291 -9.69 3.62 10.71
N LEU A 292 -10.03 3.19 9.48
CA LEU A 292 -11.19 2.33 9.22
C LEU A 292 -11.10 0.96 9.90
N GLY A 293 -9.91 0.36 9.95
CA GLY A 293 -9.71 -0.91 10.63
C GLY A 293 -9.86 -0.79 12.16
N HIS A 294 -9.52 0.36 12.73
CA HIS A 294 -9.77 0.64 14.14
C HIS A 294 -11.25 0.91 14.42
N LEU A 295 -11.92 1.69 13.55
CA LEU A 295 -13.36 1.91 13.64
C LEU A 295 -14.16 0.61 13.52
N ALA A 296 -13.69 -0.37 12.74
CA ALA A 296 -14.32 -1.69 12.69
C ALA A 296 -14.41 -2.36 14.07
N GLN A 297 -13.44 -2.13 14.96
CA GLN A 297 -13.43 -2.73 16.31
C GLN A 297 -14.52 -2.18 17.22
N THR A 298 -14.96 -0.93 16.98
CA THR A 298 -15.96 -0.26 17.81
C THR A 298 -17.34 -0.21 17.16
N MET A 299 -17.39 -0.20 15.82
CA MET A 299 -18.62 -0.10 15.04
C MET A 299 -19.22 -1.46 14.69
N CYS A 300 -18.40 -2.48 14.38
CA CYS A 300 -18.91 -3.81 14.08
C CYS A 300 -19.25 -4.56 15.38
N ARG A 301 -20.48 -5.06 15.47
CA ARG A 301 -21.04 -5.82 16.58
C ARG A 301 -21.17 -7.30 16.26
N THR A 302 -21.22 -7.66 14.98
CA THR A 302 -21.35 -9.05 14.54
C THR A 302 -20.19 -9.50 13.63
N PRO A 303 -19.90 -10.81 13.56
CA PRO A 303 -18.92 -11.34 12.61
C PRO A 303 -19.27 -11.06 11.14
N GLU A 304 -20.57 -11.00 10.81
CA GLU A 304 -21.04 -10.66 9.47
C GLU A 304 -20.72 -9.19 9.12
N GLU A 305 -20.95 -8.25 10.03
CA GLU A 305 -20.58 -6.85 9.84
C GLU A 305 -19.07 -6.70 9.66
N LEU A 306 -18.27 -7.39 10.49
CA LEU A 306 -16.81 -7.36 10.36
C LEU A 306 -16.35 -7.98 9.02
N ARG A 307 -17.02 -9.03 8.56
CA ARG A 307 -16.77 -9.64 7.25
C ARG A 307 -17.11 -8.67 6.13
N ALA A 308 -18.27 -8.04 6.16
CA ALA A 308 -18.69 -7.04 5.18
C ALA A 308 -17.70 -5.87 5.15
N TRP A 309 -17.31 -5.34 6.32
CA TRP A 309 -16.31 -4.29 6.47
C TRP A 309 -14.96 -4.68 5.85
N SER A 310 -14.50 -5.91 6.11
CA SER A 310 -13.26 -6.47 5.55
C SER A 310 -13.34 -6.60 4.02
N GLN A 311 -14.45 -7.10 3.48
CA GLN A 311 -14.68 -7.20 2.04
C GLN A 311 -14.72 -5.82 1.39
N ASN A 312 -15.30 -4.82 2.06
CA ASN A 312 -15.36 -3.44 1.62
C ASN A 312 -13.98 -2.82 1.40
N LEU A 313 -12.98 -3.21 2.22
CA LEU A 313 -11.57 -2.84 2.08
C LEU A 313 -10.81 -3.64 1.00
N GLY A 314 -11.46 -4.63 0.38
CA GLY A 314 -10.91 -5.51 -0.63
C GLY A 314 -10.04 -6.64 -0.06
N HIS A 315 -10.34 -7.11 1.15
CA HIS A 315 -9.65 -8.24 1.79
C HIS A 315 -10.47 -9.53 1.64
N GLU A 316 -9.84 -10.58 1.09
CA GLU A 316 -10.47 -11.92 0.95
C GLU A 316 -10.57 -12.67 2.28
N ASN A 317 -9.62 -12.43 3.18
CA ASN A 317 -9.57 -13.08 4.49
C ASN A 317 -9.67 -12.02 5.59
N ILE A 318 -10.64 -12.20 6.48
CA ILE A 318 -10.88 -11.35 7.67
C ILE A 318 -9.62 -11.27 8.54
N ALA A 319 -8.83 -12.34 8.61
CA ALA A 319 -7.55 -12.35 9.31
C ALA A 319 -6.61 -11.25 8.81
N THR A 320 -6.69 -10.85 7.53
CA THR A 320 -5.90 -9.72 7.01
C THR A 320 -6.29 -8.41 7.69
N THR A 321 -7.60 -8.18 7.92
CA THR A 321 -8.11 -7.00 8.62
C THR A 321 -7.72 -7.03 10.10
N LEU A 322 -7.91 -8.18 10.76
CA LEU A 322 -7.55 -8.36 12.17
C LEU A 322 -6.04 -8.30 12.44
N THR A 323 -5.20 -8.77 11.52
CA THR A 323 -3.74 -8.73 11.69
C THR A 323 -3.12 -7.42 11.23
N SER A 324 -3.65 -6.79 10.19
CA SER A 324 -3.08 -5.56 9.61
C SER A 324 -3.55 -4.31 10.34
N TYR A 325 -4.77 -4.33 10.90
CA TYR A 325 -5.38 -3.20 11.59
C TYR A 325 -5.90 -3.54 12.98
N GLY A 326 -6.09 -4.83 13.27
CA GLY A 326 -6.73 -5.30 14.50
C GLY A 326 -5.80 -5.48 15.70
N ARG A 327 -4.52 -5.09 15.61
CA ARG A 327 -3.67 -5.06 16.81
C ARG A 327 -4.17 -3.94 17.71
N ILE A 328 -4.84 -4.35 18.78
CA ILE A 328 -5.31 -3.44 19.82
C ILE A 328 -4.09 -2.75 20.42
N ASP A 329 -4.17 -1.43 20.56
CA ASP A 329 -3.15 -0.69 21.28
C ASP A 329 -2.95 -1.29 22.69
N PRO A 330 -1.72 -1.47 23.20
CA PRO A 330 -1.50 -2.11 24.50
C PRO A 330 -2.31 -1.49 25.65
N HIS A 331 -2.56 -0.17 25.62
CA HIS A 331 -3.40 0.50 26.61
C HIS A 331 -4.85 0.03 26.49
N ARG A 332 -5.40 0.05 25.27
CA ARG A 332 -6.76 -0.46 25.00
C ARG A 332 -6.88 -1.95 25.27
N GLN A 333 -5.82 -2.73 25.07
CA GLN A 333 -5.77 -4.13 25.45
C GLN A 333 -5.95 -4.27 26.97
N GLY A 334 -5.25 -3.45 27.75
CA GLY A 334 -5.43 -3.38 29.21
C GLY A 334 -6.85 -3.02 29.61
N GLU A 335 -7.45 -2.01 28.97
CA GLU A 335 -8.85 -1.61 29.21
C GLU A 335 -9.84 -2.75 28.90
N VAL A 336 -9.69 -3.42 27.75
CA VAL A 336 -10.57 -4.52 27.34
C VAL A 336 -10.44 -5.70 28.31
N ILE A 337 -9.21 -6.10 28.66
CA ILE A 337 -8.98 -7.17 29.64
C ILE A 337 -9.53 -6.78 31.02
N GLY A 338 -9.40 -5.51 31.43
CA GLY A 338 -9.98 -5.00 32.66
C GLY A 338 -11.51 -5.03 32.66
N ALA A 339 -12.14 -4.64 31.55
CA ALA A 339 -13.60 -4.66 31.39
C ALA A 339 -14.17 -6.09 31.40
N MET A 340 -13.43 -7.07 30.87
CA MET A 340 -13.81 -8.49 30.95
C MET A 340 -13.87 -9.03 32.39
N ALA A 341 -13.21 -8.38 33.35
CA ALA A 341 -13.34 -8.74 34.77
C ALA A 341 -14.64 -8.21 35.41
N VAL A 342 -15.33 -7.27 34.74
CA VAL A 342 -16.52 -6.56 35.24
C VAL A 342 -17.80 -7.01 34.53
N GLU A 343 -17.71 -7.45 33.26
CA GLU A 343 -18.85 -7.92 32.47
C GLU A 343 -19.01 -9.45 32.51
N SER A 344 -20.26 -9.93 32.62
CA SER A 344 -20.63 -11.34 32.50
C SER A 344 -20.17 -11.95 31.17
N PRO A 345 -19.87 -13.27 31.12
CA PRO A 345 -19.24 -13.89 29.96
C PRO A 345 -20.05 -13.68 28.66
N PRO A 346 -19.39 -13.60 27.49
CA PRO A 346 -20.07 -13.47 26.21
C PRO A 346 -21.06 -14.63 26.03
N THR A 347 -22.25 -14.33 25.52
CA THR A 347 -23.27 -15.33 25.21
C THR A 347 -22.69 -16.41 24.29
N GLU A 348 -22.94 -17.70 24.63
CA GLU A 348 -22.43 -18.87 23.89
C GLU A 348 -22.60 -18.79 22.36
N ALA A 349 -23.61 -18.05 21.90
CA ALA A 349 -23.88 -17.79 20.49
C ALA A 349 -22.72 -17.06 19.77
N LEU A 350 -22.16 -16.00 20.37
CA LEU A 350 -21.10 -15.20 19.75
C LEU A 350 -19.81 -16.03 19.56
N THR A 351 -19.48 -16.84 20.57
CA THR A 351 -18.32 -17.73 20.55
C THR A 351 -18.48 -18.83 19.50
N ARG A 352 -19.68 -19.41 19.40
CA ARG A 352 -20.00 -20.47 18.44
C ARG A 352 -19.95 -19.96 16.99
N ASP A 353 -20.46 -18.75 16.74
CA ASP A 353 -20.46 -18.13 15.41
C ASP A 353 -19.05 -17.75 14.95
N MET A 354 -18.21 -17.25 15.87
CA MET A 354 -16.83 -16.88 15.56
C MET A 354 -15.96 -18.11 15.26
N VAL A 355 -16.16 -19.21 16.01
CA VAL A 355 -15.50 -20.49 15.75
C VAL A 355 -15.98 -21.09 14.42
N ALA A 356 -17.28 -21.08 14.13
CA ALA A 356 -17.81 -21.58 12.86
C ALA A 356 -17.25 -20.81 11.65
N LEU A 357 -17.11 -19.48 11.76
CA LEU A 357 -16.52 -18.63 10.73
C LEU A 357 -15.03 -18.93 10.52
N LEU A 358 -14.28 -19.12 11.61
CA LEU A 358 -12.85 -19.48 11.56
C LEU A 358 -12.62 -20.90 11.03
N VAL A 359 -13.48 -21.88 11.34
CA VAL A 359 -13.38 -23.25 10.83
C VAL A 359 -13.75 -23.31 9.34
N ARG A 360 -14.77 -22.56 8.91
CA ARG A 360 -15.22 -22.57 7.51
C ARG A 360 -14.22 -21.89 6.55
N HIS A 361 -13.36 -21.01 7.06
CA HIS A 361 -12.46 -20.18 6.23
C HIS A 361 -10.98 -20.19 6.64
N GLY A 362 -10.65 -20.77 7.79
CA GLY A 362 -9.28 -20.94 8.30
C GLY A 362 -8.69 -22.29 7.91
N ARG A 363 -8.45 -22.51 6.62
CA ARG A 363 -7.36 -23.44 6.26
C ARG A 363 -6.04 -22.72 6.50
N TRP A 364 -5.37 -23.11 7.58
CA TRP A 364 -3.94 -22.92 7.72
C TRP A 364 -3.22 -23.63 6.55
N PRO A 365 -2.39 -22.97 5.74
CA PRO A 365 -1.61 -23.65 4.72
C PRO A 365 -0.46 -24.37 5.43
N GLY A 366 -0.69 -25.63 5.80
CA GLY A 366 0.25 -26.45 6.54
C GLY A 366 -0.43 -27.65 7.17
N GLY A 367 -0.86 -28.57 6.30
CA GLY A 367 -1.33 -29.92 6.57
C GLY A 367 -1.17 -30.70 5.28
#